data_AF-A0A916HH57-F1
#
_entry.id   AF-A0A916HH57-F1
#
_cell.length_a   1.000
_cell.length_b   1.000
_cell.length_c   1.000
_cell.angle_alpha   90.00
_cell.angle_beta   90.00
_cell.angle_gamma   90.00
#
_symmetry.space_group_name_H-M   'P 1'
#
loop_
_entity.id
_entity.type
_entity.pdbx_description
1 polymer ?
#
loop_
_entity_poly.entity_id
_entity_poly.type
_entity_poly.pdbx_seq_one_letter_code
_entity_poly.pdbx_strand_id
1 'polypeptide(L)'
;MIGVLKVEDISPSETHPEIGFTDQDQVLVSVMASVIAVVVYNTQSVTTQFEGFRENLATLSRVLASGHETRLLVSNVVTTLANVIGVEASSLYLIDETTGKLVIRAATGYQTNLVKTQATYNPGEGVTGWIASTGRAFRSNSIAELHNHPAWRGKQNLNQAGREPNSFLGLPLMVVEQTTGRERVIGVLKLEDIRPSSNHPEPYFTEQDEILVGMMANIIALSINTANVKQGV
;
A
#
# COMPACT_ATOMS: atom_id res chain seq x y z
N MET A 1 5.63 2.06 -22.40
CA MET A 1 4.45 1.20 -22.55
C MET A 1 4.96 -0.24 -22.55
N ILE A 2 4.57 -1.05 -21.55
CA ILE A 2 5.16 -2.39 -21.28
C ILE A 2 4.26 -3.55 -21.76
N GLY A 3 3.03 -3.24 -22.21
CA GLY A 3 2.04 -4.18 -22.72
C GLY A 3 0.62 -3.61 -22.60
N VAL A 4 -0.36 -4.29 -23.17
CA VAL A 4 -1.80 -3.98 -23.02
C VAL A 4 -2.50 -5.24 -22.51
N LEU A 5 -3.09 -5.18 -21.32
CA LEU A 5 -3.97 -6.23 -20.82
C LEU A 5 -5.37 -5.98 -21.38
N LYS A 6 -5.82 -6.85 -22.27
CA LYS A 6 -7.18 -6.84 -22.81
C LYS A 6 -7.97 -7.96 -22.14
N VAL A 7 -9.15 -7.62 -21.62
CA VAL A 7 -10.14 -8.57 -21.11
C VAL A 7 -11.38 -8.41 -21.98
N GLU A 8 -11.87 -9.53 -22.51
CA GLU A 8 -13.05 -9.59 -23.36
C GLU A 8 -14.05 -10.55 -22.72
N ASP A 9 -15.33 -10.22 -22.83
CA ASP A 9 -16.48 -11.00 -22.36
C ASP A 9 -16.47 -11.36 -20.87
N ILE A 10 -17.48 -10.89 -20.13
CA ILE A 10 -17.68 -11.28 -18.73
C ILE A 10 -18.79 -12.33 -18.65
N SER A 11 -18.48 -13.47 -18.03
CA SER A 11 -19.47 -14.52 -17.79
C SER A 11 -20.15 -14.27 -16.44
N PRO A 12 -21.49 -14.11 -16.40
CA PRO A 12 -22.20 -13.96 -15.14
C PRO A 12 -21.97 -15.14 -14.21
N SER A 13 -21.83 -14.86 -12.93
CA SER A 13 -21.64 -15.86 -11.87
C SER A 13 -22.45 -15.50 -10.62
N GLU A 14 -22.56 -16.42 -9.67
CA GLU A 14 -23.22 -16.13 -8.38
C GLU A 14 -22.62 -14.93 -7.65
N THR A 15 -21.34 -14.63 -7.87
CA THR A 15 -20.60 -13.53 -7.24
C THR A 15 -20.41 -12.31 -8.13
N HIS A 16 -20.85 -12.36 -9.40
CA HIS A 16 -20.85 -11.24 -10.35
C HIS A 16 -22.00 -11.45 -11.36
N PRO A 17 -23.25 -11.16 -10.97
CA PRO A 17 -24.43 -11.45 -11.79
C PRO A 17 -24.59 -10.51 -13.00
N GLU A 18 -23.83 -9.42 -13.06
CA GLU A 18 -23.89 -8.43 -14.12
C GLU A 18 -23.36 -8.99 -15.45
N ILE A 19 -24.07 -8.67 -16.54
CA ILE A 19 -23.78 -9.16 -17.90
C ILE A 19 -22.66 -8.35 -18.58
N GLY A 20 -22.24 -7.24 -17.99
CA GLY A 20 -21.20 -6.35 -18.51
C GLY A 20 -20.20 -5.93 -17.44
N PHE A 21 -19.06 -5.41 -17.89
CA PHE A 21 -18.03 -4.92 -17.00
C PHE A 21 -18.56 -3.76 -16.15
N THR A 22 -18.40 -3.89 -14.85
CA THR A 22 -18.70 -2.87 -13.85
C THR A 22 -17.46 -2.04 -13.55
N ASP A 23 -17.64 -0.93 -12.85
CA ASP A 23 -16.51 -0.15 -12.33
C ASP A 23 -15.59 -1.00 -11.43
N GLN A 24 -16.13 -2.03 -10.77
CA GLN A 24 -15.36 -2.97 -9.95
C GLN A 24 -14.48 -3.87 -10.80
N ASP A 25 -14.95 -4.32 -11.96
CA ASP A 25 -14.14 -5.10 -12.89
C ASP A 25 -13.02 -4.26 -13.47
N GLN A 26 -13.29 -3.00 -13.80
CA GLN A 26 -12.25 -2.10 -14.29
C GLN A 26 -11.16 -1.87 -13.23
N VAL A 27 -11.55 -1.70 -11.96
CA VAL A 27 -10.61 -1.61 -10.84
C VAL A 27 -9.83 -2.90 -10.71
N LEU A 28 -10.50 -4.06 -10.67
CA LEU A 28 -9.85 -5.37 -10.52
C LEU A 28 -8.86 -5.64 -11.67
N VAL A 29 -9.26 -5.40 -12.92
CA VAL A 29 -8.42 -5.55 -14.11
C VAL A 29 -7.27 -4.55 -14.09
N SER A 30 -7.47 -3.32 -13.62
CA SER A 30 -6.40 -2.33 -13.46
C SER A 30 -5.38 -2.76 -12.39
N VAL A 31 -5.85 -3.33 -11.28
CA VAL A 31 -5.00 -3.92 -10.24
C VAL A 31 -4.20 -5.09 -10.81
N MET A 32 -4.86 -6.02 -11.52
CA MET A 32 -4.20 -7.15 -12.15
C MET A 32 -3.19 -6.71 -13.22
N ALA A 33 -3.53 -5.73 -14.06
CA ALA A 33 -2.63 -5.18 -15.07
C ALA A 33 -1.39 -4.54 -14.43
N SER A 34 -1.58 -3.78 -13.35
CA SER A 34 -0.49 -3.15 -12.61
C SER A 34 0.41 -4.20 -11.96
N VAL A 35 -0.17 -5.26 -11.39
CA VAL A 35 0.59 -6.36 -10.80
C VAL A 35 1.30 -7.21 -11.87
N ILE A 36 0.66 -7.47 -13.02
CA ILE A 36 1.30 -8.15 -14.16
C ILE A 36 2.46 -7.29 -14.69
N ALA A 37 2.29 -5.98 -14.78
CA ALA A 37 3.36 -5.08 -15.18
C ALA A 37 4.57 -5.16 -14.25
N VAL A 38 4.34 -5.26 -12.93
CA VAL A 38 5.37 -5.49 -11.92
C VAL A 38 6.08 -6.83 -12.14
N VAL A 39 5.33 -7.90 -12.36
CA VAL A 39 5.88 -9.25 -12.59
C VAL A 39 6.70 -9.30 -13.87
N VAL A 40 6.18 -8.75 -14.97
CA VAL A 40 6.89 -8.69 -16.25
C VAL A 40 8.12 -7.79 -16.16
N TYR A 41 8.07 -6.69 -15.40
CA TYR A 41 9.22 -5.82 -15.20
C TYR A 41 10.33 -6.50 -14.38
N ASN A 42 9.99 -7.37 -13.42
CA ASN A 42 10.96 -8.14 -12.62
C ASN A 42 11.54 -9.38 -13.35
N THR A 43 11.08 -9.71 -14.57
CA THR A 43 11.50 -10.93 -15.29
C THR A 43 12.84 -10.83 -16.05
N GLN A 44 13.79 -10.01 -15.59
CA GLN A 44 15.20 -10.31 -15.88
C GLN A 44 15.87 -11.24 -14.86
N SER A 45 15.16 -11.74 -13.82
CA SER A 45 15.69 -12.85 -13.01
C SER A 45 14.62 -13.78 -12.41
N VAL A 46 14.55 -14.97 -13.01
CA VAL A 46 14.24 -16.30 -12.46
C VAL A 46 12.78 -16.62 -12.03
N THR A 47 12.27 -17.62 -12.74
CA THR A 47 10.98 -18.32 -12.77
C THR A 47 10.42 -18.89 -11.46
N THR A 48 11.13 -18.78 -10.33
CA THR A 48 10.72 -19.43 -9.06
C THR A 48 9.83 -18.55 -8.18
N GLN A 49 9.78 -17.23 -8.41
CA GLN A 49 8.86 -16.33 -7.72
C GLN A 49 7.40 -16.43 -8.23
N PHE A 50 7.18 -17.05 -9.39
CA PHE A 50 5.88 -17.05 -10.08
C PHE A 50 4.78 -17.84 -9.36
N GLU A 51 5.07 -19.00 -8.78
CA GLU A 51 4.02 -19.85 -8.18
C GLU A 51 3.56 -19.30 -6.81
N GLY A 52 4.49 -18.88 -5.95
CA GLY A 52 4.14 -18.21 -4.69
C GLY A 52 3.42 -16.88 -4.93
N PHE A 53 3.73 -16.18 -6.01
CA PHE A 53 3.07 -14.93 -6.38
C PHE A 53 1.67 -15.15 -7.00
N ARG A 54 1.46 -16.23 -7.78
CA ARG A 54 0.13 -16.63 -8.28
C ARG A 54 -0.82 -17.00 -7.14
N GLU A 55 -0.34 -17.70 -6.11
CA GLU A 55 -1.12 -18.01 -4.92
C GLU A 55 -1.47 -16.74 -4.12
N ASN A 56 -0.50 -15.82 -3.97
CA ASN A 56 -0.72 -14.53 -3.34
C ASN A 56 -1.70 -13.64 -4.13
N LEU A 57 -1.67 -13.71 -5.46
CA LEU A 57 -2.59 -13.03 -6.37
C LEU A 57 -4.02 -13.57 -6.27
N ALA A 58 -4.18 -14.89 -6.27
CA ALA A 58 -5.48 -15.52 -6.08
C ALA A 58 -6.04 -15.27 -4.67
N THR A 59 -5.17 -15.06 -3.69
CA THR A 59 -5.53 -14.69 -2.31
C THR A 59 -5.94 -13.23 -2.23
N LEU A 60 -5.14 -12.29 -2.76
CA LEU A 60 -5.49 -10.88 -2.85
C LEU A 60 -6.80 -10.67 -3.62
N SER A 61 -6.96 -11.33 -4.77
CA SER A 61 -8.18 -11.27 -5.58
C SER A 61 -9.42 -11.73 -4.82
N ARG A 62 -9.34 -12.86 -4.09
CA ARG A 62 -10.44 -13.32 -3.22
C ARG A 62 -10.74 -12.38 -2.05
N VAL A 63 -9.72 -11.75 -1.47
CA VAL A 63 -9.88 -10.77 -0.39
C VAL A 63 -10.52 -9.48 -0.88
N LEU A 64 -10.19 -9.04 -2.11
CA LEU A 64 -10.82 -7.88 -2.74
C LEU A 64 -12.28 -8.18 -3.13
N ALA A 65 -12.56 -9.41 -3.60
CA ALA A 65 -13.90 -9.84 -4.03
C ALA A 65 -14.87 -10.15 -2.87
N SER A 66 -14.38 -10.43 -1.66
CA SER A 66 -15.24 -10.90 -0.55
C SER A 66 -16.06 -9.81 0.15
N GLY A 67 -15.87 -8.53 -0.19
CA GLY A 67 -16.78 -7.45 0.18
C GLY A 67 -17.04 -7.25 1.69
N HIS A 68 -16.23 -7.81 2.60
CA HIS A 68 -16.46 -7.74 4.05
C HIS A 68 -15.28 -7.13 4.82
N GLU A 69 -15.61 -6.18 5.70
CA GLU A 69 -14.76 -5.35 6.57
C GLU A 69 -13.46 -4.81 5.94
N THR A 70 -13.47 -3.52 5.54
CA THR A 70 -12.30 -2.73 5.07
C THR A 70 -11.03 -2.97 5.89
N ARG A 71 -11.17 -3.28 7.19
CA ARG A 71 -10.07 -3.63 8.10
C ARG A 71 -9.31 -4.90 7.69
N LEU A 72 -10.01 -5.99 7.35
CA LEU A 72 -9.39 -7.25 6.95
C LEU A 72 -8.66 -7.11 5.62
N LEU A 73 -9.27 -6.40 4.67
CA LEU A 73 -8.67 -6.10 3.37
C LEU A 73 -7.37 -5.30 3.52
N VAL A 74 -7.40 -4.21 4.30
CA VAL A 74 -6.21 -3.38 4.56
C VAL A 74 -5.11 -4.17 5.28
N SER A 75 -5.47 -5.03 6.24
CA SER A 75 -4.50 -5.90 6.93
C SER A 75 -3.82 -6.89 6.00
N ASN A 76 -4.59 -7.55 5.14
CA ASN A 76 -4.09 -8.53 4.17
C ASN A 76 -3.18 -7.86 3.15
N VAL A 77 -3.58 -6.71 2.62
CA VAL A 77 -2.78 -5.90 1.70
C VAL A 77 -1.41 -5.56 2.30
N VAL A 78 -1.36 -4.99 3.51
CA VAL A 78 -0.10 -4.60 4.16
C VAL A 78 0.78 -5.83 4.40
N THR A 79 0.19 -6.97 4.75
CA THR A 79 0.92 -8.23 4.94
C THR A 79 1.50 -8.78 3.64
N THR A 80 0.70 -8.83 2.59
CA THR A 80 1.18 -9.32 1.29
C THR A 80 2.25 -8.39 0.73
N LEU A 81 2.06 -7.08 0.83
CA LEU A 81 3.03 -6.10 0.35
C LEU A 81 4.36 -6.21 1.10
N ALA A 82 4.32 -6.38 2.43
CA ALA A 82 5.52 -6.61 3.22
C ALA A 82 6.29 -7.86 2.77
N ASN A 83 5.58 -8.95 2.44
CA ASN A 83 6.19 -10.19 1.97
C ASN A 83 6.74 -10.08 0.54
N VAL A 84 6.04 -9.37 -0.35
CA VAL A 84 6.44 -9.20 -1.76
C VAL A 84 7.69 -8.32 -1.87
N ILE A 85 7.74 -7.21 -1.13
CA ILE A 85 8.92 -6.33 -1.12
C ILE A 85 10.03 -6.92 -0.24
N GLY A 86 9.69 -7.76 0.73
CA GLY A 86 10.66 -8.36 1.65
C GLY A 86 11.12 -7.38 2.72
N VAL A 87 10.20 -6.65 3.36
CA VAL A 87 10.53 -5.70 4.44
C VAL A 87 10.29 -6.28 5.83
N GLU A 88 10.95 -5.71 6.84
CA GLU A 88 10.75 -6.12 8.22
C GLU A 88 9.46 -5.60 8.83
N ALA A 89 9.01 -4.41 8.41
CA ALA A 89 7.74 -3.86 8.83
C ALA A 89 7.07 -3.06 7.71
N SER A 90 5.75 -3.09 7.71
CA SER A 90 4.91 -2.23 6.89
C SER A 90 3.72 -1.76 7.70
N SER A 91 3.22 -0.57 7.43
CA SER A 91 2.01 -0.04 8.08
C SER A 91 1.22 0.87 7.16
N LEU A 92 -0.09 0.92 7.41
CA LEU A 92 -1.01 1.77 6.69
C LEU A 92 -1.81 2.63 7.66
N TYR A 93 -1.81 3.92 7.39
CA TYR A 93 -2.59 4.94 8.09
C TYR A 93 -3.66 5.46 7.16
N LEU A 94 -4.88 5.65 7.67
CA LEU A 94 -5.95 6.35 6.96
C LEU A 94 -6.30 7.62 7.69
N ILE A 95 -6.68 8.65 6.93
CA ILE A 95 -7.22 9.88 7.50
C ILE A 95 -8.62 9.57 8.03
N ASP A 96 -8.84 9.86 9.29
CA ASP A 96 -10.15 9.87 9.91
C ASP A 96 -10.84 11.20 9.53
N GLU A 97 -11.93 11.13 8.76
CA GLU A 97 -12.58 12.32 8.21
C GLU A 97 -13.24 13.21 9.27
N THR A 98 -13.55 12.66 10.46
CA THR A 98 -14.15 13.42 11.55
C THR A 98 -13.10 14.25 12.29
N THR A 99 -11.92 13.68 12.51
CA THR A 99 -10.86 14.31 13.30
C THR A 99 -9.74 14.93 12.48
N GLY A 100 -9.65 14.60 11.19
CA GLY A 100 -8.56 14.98 10.29
C GLY A 100 -7.22 14.30 10.60
N LYS A 101 -7.17 13.35 11.54
CA LYS A 101 -5.93 12.69 11.97
C LYS A 101 -5.65 11.46 11.12
N LEU A 102 -4.37 11.19 10.88
CA LEU A 102 -3.93 9.88 10.41
C LEU A 102 -4.05 8.90 11.56
N VAL A 103 -4.80 7.83 11.36
CA VAL A 103 -4.97 6.76 12.34
C VAL A 103 -4.52 5.46 11.71
N ILE A 104 -3.68 4.71 12.41
CA ILE A 104 -3.20 3.43 11.92
C ILE A 104 -4.38 2.46 11.75
N ARG A 105 -4.34 1.67 10.67
CA ARG A 105 -5.37 0.68 10.34
C ARG A 105 -4.81 -0.73 10.23
N ALA A 106 -3.57 -0.86 9.78
CA ALA A 106 -2.86 -2.12 9.74
C ALA A 106 -1.36 -1.90 9.91
N ALA A 107 -0.69 -2.92 10.45
CA ALA A 107 0.76 -2.98 10.54
C ALA A 107 1.25 -4.42 10.61
N THR A 108 2.48 -4.65 10.19
CA THR A 108 3.18 -5.93 10.26
C THR A 108 4.55 -5.79 10.90
N GLY A 109 5.16 -6.93 11.26
CA GLY A 109 6.46 -6.97 11.90
C GLY A 109 6.50 -6.27 13.25
N TYR A 110 7.58 -5.52 13.48
CA TYR A 110 7.75 -4.78 14.73
C TYR A 110 6.79 -3.59 14.89
N GLN A 111 6.05 -3.22 13.84
CA GLN A 111 5.04 -2.16 13.87
C GLN A 111 3.66 -2.65 14.35
N THR A 112 3.44 -3.95 14.53
CA THR A 112 2.14 -4.51 14.95
C THR A 112 1.59 -3.89 16.24
N ASN A 113 2.47 -3.52 17.17
CA ASN A 113 2.06 -2.89 18.43
C ASN A 113 1.42 -1.50 18.22
N LEU A 114 1.74 -0.79 17.14
CA LEU A 114 1.16 0.51 16.82
C LEU A 114 -0.36 0.44 16.65
N VAL A 115 -0.89 -0.69 16.14
CA VAL A 115 -2.34 -0.91 16.03
C VAL A 115 -2.97 -1.04 17.41
N LYS A 116 -2.31 -1.76 18.33
CA LYS A 116 -2.79 -1.93 19.72
C LYS A 116 -2.81 -0.61 20.48
N THR A 117 -1.79 0.22 20.29
CA THR A 117 -1.70 1.55 20.91
C THR A 117 -2.47 2.63 20.16
N GLN A 118 -3.21 2.27 19.11
CA GLN A 118 -3.98 3.19 18.26
C GLN A 118 -3.15 4.40 17.81
N ALA A 119 -1.96 4.15 17.25
CA ALA A 119 -1.03 5.19 16.84
C ALA A 119 -1.69 6.20 15.87
N THR A 120 -1.47 7.49 16.16
CA THR A 120 -1.99 8.59 15.35
C THR A 120 -0.94 9.64 15.04
N TYR A 121 -1.16 10.39 13.97
CA TYR A 121 -0.43 11.61 13.61
C TYR A 121 -1.41 12.70 13.21
N ASN A 122 -1.14 13.93 13.65
CA ASN A 122 -1.78 15.10 13.07
C ASN A 122 -1.19 15.37 11.66
N PRO A 123 -1.93 16.05 10.76
CA PRO A 123 -1.37 16.55 9.52
C PRO A 123 -0.10 17.37 9.78
N GLY A 124 0.97 17.12 9.01
CA GLY A 124 2.28 17.74 9.18
C GLY A 124 3.13 17.24 10.36
N GLU A 125 2.60 16.38 11.24
CA GLU A 125 3.34 15.87 12.40
C GLU A 125 4.19 14.65 12.04
N GLY A 126 5.49 14.72 12.32
CA GLY A 126 6.38 13.63 11.94
C GLY A 126 6.55 13.54 10.42
N VAL A 127 7.39 12.61 9.97
CA VAL A 127 7.50 12.28 8.54
C VAL A 127 6.16 11.79 7.99
N THR A 128 5.43 10.97 8.75
CA THR A 128 4.12 10.41 8.33
C THR A 128 3.06 11.50 8.14
N GLY A 129 2.90 12.42 9.09
CA GLY A 129 1.98 13.55 8.94
C GLY A 129 2.39 14.50 7.81
N TRP A 130 3.70 14.70 7.62
CA TRP A 130 4.23 15.51 6.52
C TRP A 130 3.87 14.92 5.15
N ILE A 131 4.05 13.61 4.94
CA ILE A 131 3.66 12.91 3.71
C ILE A 131 2.17 13.15 3.43
N ALA A 132 1.32 12.97 4.43
CA ALA A 132 -0.12 13.17 4.26
C ALA A 132 -0.49 14.62 3.92
N SER A 133 0.19 15.59 4.53
CA SER A 133 -0.11 17.01 4.30
C SER A 133 0.39 17.53 2.95
N THR A 134 1.47 16.94 2.43
CA THR A 134 2.12 17.41 1.19
C THR A 134 1.75 16.58 -0.03
N GLY A 135 1.24 15.35 0.17
CA GLY A 135 1.03 14.40 -0.91
C GLY A 135 2.34 13.95 -1.57
N ARG A 136 3.48 14.07 -0.87
CA ARG A 136 4.81 13.74 -1.41
C ARG A 136 5.38 12.50 -0.74
N ALA A 137 5.89 11.58 -1.55
CA ALA A 137 6.64 10.44 -1.06
C ALA A 137 7.92 10.88 -0.36
N PHE A 138 8.41 10.06 0.57
CA PHE A 138 9.70 10.23 1.20
C PHE A 138 10.42 8.90 1.31
N ARG A 139 11.66 8.86 0.84
CA ARG A 139 12.57 7.72 0.89
C ARG A 139 13.82 8.12 1.66
N SER A 140 14.27 7.24 2.53
CA SER A 140 15.50 7.38 3.31
C SER A 140 16.21 6.04 3.36
N ASN A 141 17.50 6.03 3.05
CA ASN A 141 18.31 4.82 2.95
C ASN A 141 19.27 4.64 4.15
N SER A 142 19.22 5.55 5.12
CA SER A 142 19.89 5.42 6.41
C SER A 142 19.07 6.06 7.54
N ILE A 143 19.37 5.70 8.79
CA ILE A 143 18.81 6.41 9.96
C ILE A 143 19.21 7.89 9.99
N ALA A 144 20.42 8.21 9.52
CA ALA A 144 20.91 9.58 9.47
C ALA A 144 20.12 10.45 8.48
N GLU A 145 19.82 9.92 7.29
CA GLU A 145 18.94 10.57 6.32
C GLU A 145 17.53 10.78 6.87
N LEU A 146 17.01 9.80 7.61
CA LEU A 146 15.69 9.90 8.24
C LEU A 146 15.67 11.01 9.29
N HIS A 147 16.70 11.09 10.12
CA HIS A 147 16.87 12.12 11.15
C HIS A 147 17.09 13.52 10.57
N ASN A 148 17.69 13.62 9.37
CA ASN A 148 17.87 14.87 8.66
C ASN A 148 16.56 15.44 8.09
N HIS A 149 15.49 14.65 8.00
CA HIS A 149 14.21 15.17 7.53
C HIS A 149 13.65 16.20 8.54
N PRO A 150 13.28 17.43 8.11
CA PRO A 150 12.87 18.49 9.04
C PRO A 150 11.64 18.17 9.89
N ALA A 151 10.78 17.28 9.41
CA ALA A 151 9.60 16.80 10.13
C ALA A 151 9.89 15.60 11.07
N TRP A 152 11.11 15.06 11.12
CA TRP A 152 11.42 13.91 11.97
C TRP A 152 11.27 14.24 13.46
N ARG A 153 10.54 13.40 14.20
CA ARG A 153 10.26 13.61 15.63
C ARG A 153 10.33 12.33 16.47
N GLY A 154 10.54 11.15 15.87
CA GLY A 154 10.59 9.87 16.60
C GLY A 154 9.33 9.50 17.40
N LYS A 155 8.16 10.07 17.04
CA LYS A 155 6.92 10.01 17.85
C LYS A 155 6.55 8.59 18.30
N GLN A 156 6.75 7.60 17.44
CA GLN A 156 6.31 6.23 17.66
C GLN A 156 7.46 5.27 18.03
N ASN A 157 8.68 5.77 18.32
CA ASN A 157 9.84 4.91 18.61
C ASN A 157 9.57 4.02 19.83
N LEU A 158 9.03 4.58 20.93
CA LEU A 158 8.69 3.80 22.13
C LEU A 158 7.67 2.70 21.86
N ASN A 159 6.66 2.98 21.03
CA ASN A 159 5.64 2.00 20.66
C ASN A 159 6.16 0.91 19.70
N GLN A 160 7.39 1.07 19.20
CA GLN A 160 8.15 0.12 18.39
C GLN A 160 9.35 -0.44 19.16
N ALA A 161 9.29 -0.48 20.49
CA ALA A 161 10.34 -0.99 21.38
C ALA A 161 11.70 -0.26 21.22
N GLY A 162 11.67 1.02 20.86
CA GLY A 162 12.87 1.84 20.63
C GLY A 162 13.55 1.56 19.29
N ARG A 163 12.96 0.72 18.43
CA ARG A 163 13.50 0.46 17.10
C ARG A 163 13.27 1.65 16.18
N GLU A 164 14.31 1.97 15.43
CA GLU A 164 14.30 2.97 14.36
C GLU A 164 14.76 2.31 13.07
N PRO A 165 14.11 2.60 11.93
CA PRO A 165 14.45 1.95 10.68
C PRO A 165 15.76 2.49 10.11
N ASN A 166 16.58 1.60 9.57
CA ASN A 166 17.75 1.94 8.75
C ASN A 166 17.34 2.33 7.33
N SER A 167 16.23 1.80 6.81
CA SER A 167 15.65 2.26 5.54
C SER A 167 14.14 2.47 5.68
N PHE A 168 13.65 3.54 5.07
CA PHE A 168 12.26 4.00 5.17
C PHE A 168 11.73 4.39 3.79
N LEU A 169 10.53 3.93 3.47
CA LEU A 169 9.77 4.40 2.32
C LEU A 169 8.33 4.71 2.77
N GLY A 170 7.94 5.97 2.60
CA GLY A 170 6.60 6.45 2.90
C GLY A 170 5.94 7.05 1.66
N LEU A 171 4.73 6.60 1.35
CA LEU A 171 3.99 6.99 0.16
C LEU A 171 2.58 7.47 0.53
N PRO A 172 2.09 8.57 -0.08
CA PRO A 172 0.69 8.98 0.08
C PRO A 172 -0.23 7.99 -0.63
N LEU A 173 -1.40 7.75 -0.05
CA LEU A 173 -2.51 7.06 -0.71
C LEU A 173 -3.39 8.12 -1.38
N MET A 174 -3.29 8.23 -2.70
CA MET A 174 -3.93 9.28 -3.48
C MET A 174 -5.20 8.77 -4.17
N VAL A 175 -6.26 9.55 -4.14
CA VAL A 175 -7.48 9.31 -4.92
C VAL A 175 -7.86 10.56 -5.68
N VAL A 176 -8.53 10.39 -6.82
CA VAL A 176 -9.13 11.51 -7.54
C VAL A 176 -10.61 11.59 -7.14
N GLU A 177 -11.02 12.74 -6.61
CA GLU A 177 -12.42 12.98 -6.29
C GLU A 177 -13.23 13.11 -7.58
N GLN A 178 -14.25 12.26 -7.75
CA GLN A 178 -15.03 12.19 -9.01
C GLN A 178 -15.79 13.49 -9.32
N THR A 179 -16.20 14.24 -8.29
CA THR A 179 -17.00 15.47 -8.45
C THR A 179 -16.15 16.68 -8.84
N THR A 180 -14.94 16.80 -8.30
CA THR A 180 -14.07 17.97 -8.49
C THR A 180 -12.87 17.71 -9.41
N GLY A 181 -12.57 16.44 -9.68
CA GLY A 181 -11.37 16.01 -10.40
C GLY A 181 -10.06 16.27 -9.63
N ARG A 182 -10.14 16.66 -8.35
CA ARG A 182 -8.95 16.98 -7.55
C ARG A 182 -8.37 15.74 -6.91
N GLU A 183 -7.05 15.68 -6.88
CA GLU A 183 -6.33 14.70 -6.08
C GLU A 183 -6.49 14.98 -4.59
N ARG A 184 -6.73 13.92 -3.82
CA ARG A 184 -6.86 13.95 -2.37
C ARG A 184 -6.04 12.82 -1.77
N VAL A 185 -5.26 13.14 -0.75
CA VAL A 185 -4.62 12.13 0.10
C VAL A 185 -5.66 11.54 1.05
N ILE A 186 -5.78 10.22 1.11
CA ILE A 186 -6.67 9.51 2.05
C ILE A 186 -5.92 8.75 3.14
N GLY A 187 -4.59 8.70 3.05
CA GLY A 187 -3.77 7.94 3.97
C GLY A 187 -2.29 7.90 3.58
N VAL A 188 -1.53 7.09 4.30
CA VAL A 188 -0.08 6.90 4.10
C VAL A 188 0.25 5.42 4.24
N LEU A 189 0.97 4.88 3.25
CA LEU A 189 1.62 3.58 3.31
C LEU A 189 3.08 3.77 3.72
N LYS A 190 3.55 2.94 4.65
CA LYS A 190 4.93 2.93 5.15
C LYS A 190 5.54 1.54 5.01
N LEU A 191 6.80 1.49 4.59
CA LEU A 191 7.64 0.30 4.61
C LEU A 191 8.96 0.64 5.29
N GLU A 192 9.46 -0.28 6.10
CA GLU A 192 10.66 -0.08 6.90
C GLU A 192 11.55 -1.34 6.89
N ASP A 193 12.84 -1.09 6.70
CA ASP A 193 13.93 -2.07 6.63
C ASP A 193 13.73 -3.16 5.58
N ILE A 194 14.35 -3.01 4.41
CA ILE A 194 14.46 -4.12 3.45
C ILE A 194 15.29 -5.24 4.06
N ARG A 195 14.82 -6.49 3.89
CA ARG A 195 15.59 -7.71 4.17
C ARG A 195 16.36 -8.09 2.91
N PRO A 196 17.70 -7.95 2.89
CA PRO A 196 18.49 -8.33 1.74
C PRO A 196 18.24 -9.79 1.34
N SER A 197 18.15 -10.03 0.04
CA SER A 197 17.96 -11.36 -0.55
C SER A 197 18.80 -11.48 -1.82
N SER A 198 18.86 -12.67 -2.42
CA SER A 198 19.57 -12.87 -3.69
C SER A 198 19.05 -11.98 -4.82
N ASN A 199 17.78 -11.59 -4.76
CA ASN A 199 17.08 -10.84 -5.82
C ASN A 199 16.95 -9.34 -5.49
N HIS A 200 17.31 -8.96 -4.27
CA HIS A 200 17.35 -7.58 -3.78
C HIS A 200 18.45 -7.48 -2.72
N PRO A 201 19.72 -7.40 -3.13
CA PRO A 201 20.86 -7.43 -2.19
C PRO A 201 21.03 -6.11 -1.42
N GLU A 202 20.44 -5.01 -1.88
CA GLU A 202 20.51 -3.71 -1.22
C GLU A 202 19.69 -3.70 0.09
N PRO A 203 20.26 -3.26 1.23
CA PRO A 203 19.51 -3.16 2.49
C PRO A 203 18.60 -1.92 2.56
N TYR A 204 18.34 -1.27 1.43
CA TYR A 204 17.64 0.01 1.34
C TYR A 204 16.78 0.09 0.08
N PHE A 205 15.80 1.01 0.10
CA PHE A 205 14.88 1.20 -1.01
C PHE A 205 15.58 1.84 -2.22
N THR A 206 15.48 1.19 -3.36
CA THR A 206 15.90 1.67 -4.68
C THR A 206 14.80 2.55 -5.30
N GLU A 207 15.12 3.17 -6.44
CA GLU A 207 14.09 3.86 -7.23
C GLU A 207 13.06 2.89 -7.80
N GLN A 208 13.47 1.66 -8.13
CA GLN A 208 12.53 0.63 -8.57
C GLN A 208 11.53 0.27 -7.47
N ASP A 209 11.98 0.18 -6.22
CA ASP A 209 11.08 -0.08 -5.08
C ASP A 209 10.07 1.04 -4.91
N GLU A 210 10.50 2.30 -5.02
CA GLU A 210 9.61 3.46 -4.91
C GLU A 210 8.53 3.45 -6.00
N ILE A 211 8.89 3.12 -7.25
CA ILE A 211 7.95 2.98 -8.36
C ILE A 211 6.97 1.84 -8.10
N LEU A 212 7.48 0.66 -7.75
CA LEU A 212 6.69 -0.54 -7.49
C LEU A 212 5.68 -0.33 -6.35
N VAL A 213 6.17 0.15 -5.21
CA VAL A 213 5.32 0.41 -4.04
C VAL A 213 4.37 1.57 -4.32
N GLY A 214 4.77 2.56 -5.11
CA GLY A 214 3.90 3.64 -5.59
C GLY A 214 2.71 3.13 -6.41
N MET A 215 2.94 2.17 -7.32
CA MET A 215 1.84 1.52 -8.05
C MET A 215 0.88 0.79 -7.10
N MET A 216 1.43 0.08 -6.11
CA MET A 216 0.60 -0.58 -5.10
C MET A 216 -0.15 0.42 -4.23
N ALA A 217 0.46 1.53 -3.83
CA ALA A 217 -0.20 2.59 -3.07
C ALA A 217 -1.44 3.13 -3.81
N ASN A 218 -1.36 3.31 -5.14
CA ASN A 218 -2.50 3.72 -5.96
C ASN A 218 -3.63 2.67 -5.96
N ILE A 219 -3.28 1.40 -6.10
CA ILE A 219 -4.24 0.27 -6.06
C ILE A 219 -4.96 0.23 -4.71
N ILE A 220 -4.20 0.38 -3.62
CA ILE A 220 -4.72 0.34 -2.26
C ILE A 220 -5.65 1.52 -2.03
N ALA A 221 -5.24 2.72 -2.45
CA ALA A 221 -6.03 3.92 -2.33
C ALA A 221 -7.38 3.79 -3.04
N LEU A 222 -7.37 3.28 -4.27
CA LEU A 222 -8.57 3.04 -5.07
C LEU A 222 -9.49 2.01 -4.41
N SER A 223 -8.93 0.89 -3.95
CA SER A 223 -9.69 -0.19 -3.30
C SER A 223 -10.39 0.27 -2.02
N ILE A 224 -9.70 1.08 -1.21
CA ILE A 224 -10.25 1.67 0.02
C ILE A 224 -11.34 2.69 -0.31
N ASN A 225 -11.12 3.54 -1.31
CA ASN A 225 -12.09 4.56 -1.72
C ASN A 225 -13.40 3.92 -2.19
N THR A 226 -13.33 2.89 -3.03
CA THR A 226 -14.50 2.15 -3.51
C THR A 226 -15.25 1.45 -2.38
N ALA A 227 -14.54 0.87 -1.41
CA ALA A 227 -15.15 0.23 -0.24
C ALA A 227 -15.91 1.23 0.64
N ASN A 228 -15.38 2.45 0.81
CA ASN A 228 -16.02 3.50 1.61
C ASN A 228 -17.26 4.08 0.93
N VAL A 229 -17.25 4.27 -0.40
CA VAL A 229 -18.43 4.74 -1.16
C VAL A 229 -19.63 3.81 -0.98
N LYS A 230 -19.41 2.49 -0.90
CA LYS A 230 -20.47 1.49 -0.71
C LYS A 230 -21.11 1.49 0.69
N GLN A 231 -20.48 2.05 1.71
CA GLN A 231 -21.03 2.11 3.08
C GLN A 231 -21.86 3.38 3.33
N GLY A 232 -21.85 4.34 2.39
CA GLY A 232 -22.57 5.62 2.48
C GLY A 232 -23.87 5.70 1.68
N VAL A 233 -24.39 4.57 1.17
CA VAL A 233 -25.66 4.46 0.43
C VAL A 233 -26.64 3.56 1.16
#